data_AF-A0A2D9LV73-F1
#
_entry.id   AF-A0A2D9LV73-F1
#
_cell.length_a   1.000
_cell.length_b   1.000
_cell.length_c   1.000
_cell.angle_alpha   90.00
_cell.angle_beta   90.00
_cell.angle_gamma   90.00
#
_symmetry.space_group_name_H-M   'P 1'
#
loop_
_entity.id
_entity.type
_entity.pdbx_description
1 polymer ?
#
loop_
_entity_poly.entity_id
_entity_poly.type
_entity_poly.pdbx_seq_one_letter_code
_entity_poly.pdbx_strand_id
1 'polypeptide(L)'
;MRGRRQSRGPHGNGQNRSSLLGSILRIDASGLGSLGRYAIPDDNPFVSNPNARAEIWAYGLRNPWRFSFDPLTGDLWVGDEGQNSFEEIDLVNRGGNYGWNVAERLHCYARADETCDQSGLALPVAEYDRGGGCLVTGGYVYRGSRLPRYLAPTCTGTFTQ
;
A
#
# COMPACT_ATOMS: atom_id res chain seq x y z
N MET A 1 0.53 18.44 -29.68
CA MET A 1 -0.01 18.23 -28.32
C MET A 1 -0.90 17.00 -28.32
N ARG A 2 -0.46 15.89 -27.72
CA ARG A 2 -1.32 14.72 -27.45
C ARG A 2 -1.25 14.46 -25.96
N GLY A 3 -2.36 14.65 -25.27
CA GLY A 3 -2.50 14.39 -23.85
C GLY A 3 -2.17 12.94 -23.56
N ARG A 4 -1.29 12.72 -22.58
CA ARG A 4 -1.06 11.40 -21.99
C ARG A 4 -2.35 11.04 -21.24
N ARG A 5 -3.23 10.27 -21.89
CA ARG A 5 -4.25 9.49 -21.18
C ARG A 5 -3.51 8.63 -20.16
N GLN A 6 -3.89 8.71 -18.89
CA GLN A 6 -3.51 7.72 -17.89
C GLN A 6 -4.00 6.35 -18.39
N SER A 7 -3.09 5.51 -18.85
CA SER A 7 -3.41 4.19 -19.37
C SER A 7 -3.66 3.23 -18.22
N ARG A 8 -4.84 2.62 -18.23
CA ARG A 8 -5.18 1.34 -17.60
C ARG A 8 -4.13 0.29 -18.02
N GLY A 9 -3.09 0.03 -17.21
CA GLY A 9 -1.95 -0.81 -17.62
C GLY A 9 -1.72 -2.05 -16.72
N PRO A 10 -1.77 -3.28 -17.24
CA PRO A 10 -1.54 -4.55 -16.52
C PRO A 10 -0.05 -4.93 -16.45
N HIS A 11 0.83 -3.98 -16.11
CA HIS A 11 2.29 -4.19 -16.27
C HIS A 11 2.97 -4.95 -15.11
N GLY A 12 2.22 -5.50 -14.16
CA GLY A 12 2.78 -6.23 -13.02
C GLY A 12 3.69 -5.37 -12.14
N ASN A 13 3.58 -4.04 -12.22
CA ASN A 13 4.49 -3.12 -11.52
C ASN A 13 4.47 -3.31 -10.00
N GLY A 14 3.29 -3.59 -9.43
CA GLY A 14 3.16 -3.88 -8.00
C GLY A 14 4.00 -5.08 -7.57
N GLN A 15 4.26 -6.05 -8.45
CA GLN A 15 5.14 -7.19 -8.17
C GLN A 15 6.58 -7.00 -8.66
N ASN A 16 6.86 -5.92 -9.41
CA ASN A 16 8.18 -5.63 -9.95
C ASN A 16 9.01 -4.77 -8.99
N ARG A 17 9.80 -5.42 -8.13
CA ARG A 17 10.69 -4.75 -7.16
C ARG A 17 11.86 -3.98 -7.77
N SER A 18 12.13 -4.12 -9.08
CA SER A 18 13.10 -3.26 -9.77
C SER A 18 12.54 -1.87 -10.12
N SER A 19 11.21 -1.72 -10.01
CA SER A 19 10.48 -0.46 -10.15
C SER A 19 10.11 0.12 -8.78
N LEU A 20 10.01 1.44 -8.69
CA LEU A 20 9.49 2.12 -7.48
C LEU A 20 7.96 2.26 -7.50
N LEU A 21 7.30 1.84 -8.57
CA LEU A 21 5.85 1.95 -8.73
C LEU A 21 5.12 0.89 -7.89
N GLY A 22 3.95 1.24 -7.35
CA GLY A 22 3.17 0.33 -6.50
C GLY A 22 3.86 -0.04 -5.19
N SER A 23 4.68 0.88 -4.65
CA SER A 23 5.50 0.65 -3.46
C SER A 23 5.41 1.82 -2.46
N ILE A 24 5.57 1.51 -1.17
CA ILE A 24 5.93 2.50 -0.14
C ILE A 24 7.45 2.56 -0.09
N LEU A 25 7.99 3.78 -0.11
CA LEU A 25 9.43 4.02 -0.06
C LEU A 25 9.84 4.54 1.32
N ARG A 26 11.00 4.09 1.81
CA ARG A 26 11.63 4.63 3.02
C ARG A 26 13.04 5.10 2.69
N ILE A 27 13.28 6.38 2.92
CA ILE A 27 14.56 7.07 2.67
C ILE A 27 14.98 7.83 3.93
N ASP A 28 16.27 8.07 4.06
CA ASP A 28 16.82 9.04 5.02
C ASP A 28 17.07 10.37 4.29
N ALA A 29 16.27 11.37 4.66
CA ALA A 29 16.36 12.72 4.11
C ALA A 29 17.35 13.63 4.87
N SER A 30 17.88 13.19 6.01
CA SER A 30 18.85 13.95 6.80
C SER A 30 20.28 13.80 6.28
N GLY A 31 20.56 12.68 5.60
CA GLY A 31 21.85 12.38 4.99
C GLY A 31 21.85 12.45 3.46
N LEU A 32 23.01 12.79 2.89
CA LEU A 32 23.25 12.63 1.46
C LEU A 32 23.89 11.25 1.22
N GLY A 33 23.17 10.37 0.53
CA GLY A 33 23.72 9.10 0.07
C GLY A 33 24.68 9.28 -1.11
N SER A 34 25.11 8.16 -1.71
CA SER A 34 26.08 8.13 -2.82
C SER A 34 25.70 8.98 -4.05
N LEU A 35 24.40 9.26 -4.23
CA LEU A 35 23.87 10.10 -5.32
C LEU A 35 23.64 11.57 -4.93
N GLY A 36 24.04 11.97 -3.72
CA GLY A 36 23.96 13.37 -3.26
C GLY A 36 22.53 13.90 -3.07
N ARG A 37 21.55 13.02 -2.77
CA ARG A 37 20.13 13.41 -2.60
C ARG A 37 19.53 12.97 -1.28
N TYR A 38 19.50 11.65 -1.06
CA TYR A 38 19.00 10.98 0.15
C TYR A 38 19.87 9.76 0.41
N ALA A 39 19.91 9.28 1.64
CA ALA A 39 20.52 8.01 2.00
C ALA A 39 19.45 6.89 2.06
N ILE A 40 19.91 5.65 1.95
CA ILE A 40 19.08 4.47 2.16
C ILE A 40 19.33 3.99 3.58
N PRO A 41 18.29 3.85 4.43
CA PRO A 41 18.46 3.21 5.72
C PRO A 41 18.94 1.76 5.56
N ASP A 42 19.98 1.38 6.31
CA ASP A 42 20.59 0.04 6.22
C ASP A 42 19.64 -1.10 6.63
N ASP A 43 18.61 -0.77 7.40
CA ASP A 43 17.56 -1.68 7.83
C ASP A 43 16.38 -1.77 6.84
N ASN A 44 16.45 -1.18 5.65
CA ASN A 44 15.43 -1.42 4.61
C ASN A 44 15.42 -2.90 4.15
N PRO A 45 14.27 -3.46 3.76
CA PRO A 45 14.12 -4.89 3.49
C PRO A 45 14.89 -5.40 2.27
N PHE A 46 15.24 -4.52 1.33
CA PHE A 46 15.84 -4.91 0.06
C PHE A 46 17.25 -4.37 -0.17
N VAL A 47 17.93 -3.88 0.86
CA VAL A 47 19.28 -3.27 0.74
C VAL A 47 20.33 -4.21 0.13
N SER A 48 20.21 -5.50 0.37
CA SER A 48 21.15 -6.53 -0.11
C SER A 48 20.67 -7.26 -1.37
N ASN A 49 19.50 -6.88 -1.91
CA ASN A 49 18.92 -7.57 -3.06
C ASN A 49 19.27 -6.80 -4.36
N PRO A 50 20.14 -7.34 -5.23
CA PRO A 50 20.54 -6.65 -6.46
C PRO A 50 19.42 -6.52 -7.49
N ASN A 51 18.33 -7.27 -7.33
CA ASN A 51 17.17 -7.27 -8.23
C ASN A 51 16.02 -6.41 -7.70
N ALA A 52 16.22 -5.69 -6.59
CA ALA A 52 15.23 -4.84 -5.98
C ALA A 52 15.79 -3.44 -5.69
N ARG A 53 14.90 -2.45 -5.69
CA ARG A 53 15.24 -1.09 -5.30
C ARG A 53 15.34 -1.00 -3.79
N ALA A 54 16.50 -0.55 -3.30
CA ALA A 54 16.77 -0.48 -1.87
C ALA A 54 15.90 0.56 -1.14
N GLU A 55 15.27 1.48 -1.88
CA GLU A 55 14.26 2.42 -1.36
C GLU A 55 12.97 1.73 -0.89
N ILE A 56 12.65 0.55 -1.41
CA ILE A 56 11.34 -0.09 -1.17
C ILE A 56 11.26 -0.56 0.29
N TRP A 57 10.23 -0.09 0.98
CA TRP A 57 9.82 -0.58 2.30
C TRP A 57 8.76 -1.68 2.19
N ALA A 58 7.81 -1.50 1.28
CA ALA A 58 6.70 -2.40 1.00
C ALA A 58 6.29 -2.26 -0.47
N TYR A 59 5.71 -3.30 -1.07
CA TYR A 59 5.36 -3.36 -2.48
C TYR A 59 4.04 -4.10 -2.71
N GLY A 60 3.55 -4.13 -3.94
CA GLY A 60 2.27 -4.79 -4.24
C GLY A 60 1.06 -3.91 -3.99
N LEU A 61 1.21 -2.59 -3.97
CA LEU A 61 0.09 -1.66 -3.82
C LEU A 61 -0.39 -1.17 -5.19
N ARG A 62 -1.68 -0.81 -5.30
CA ARG A 62 -2.25 -0.26 -6.53
C ARG A 62 -2.22 1.26 -6.53
N ASN A 63 -3.00 1.87 -5.65
CA ASN A 63 -3.26 3.29 -5.53
C ASN A 63 -3.31 3.71 -4.04
N PRO A 64 -2.18 3.68 -3.32
CA PRO A 64 -2.13 4.08 -1.91
C PRO A 64 -2.18 5.61 -1.77
N TRP A 65 -3.38 6.19 -1.86
CA TRP A 65 -3.57 7.64 -1.93
C TRP A 65 -3.14 8.39 -0.67
N ARG A 66 -3.32 7.78 0.50
CA ARG A 66 -2.95 8.39 1.79
C ARG A 66 -2.66 7.31 2.81
N PHE A 67 -1.77 7.65 3.72
CA PHE A 67 -1.39 6.84 4.86
C PHE A 67 -1.24 7.69 6.12
N SER A 68 -1.24 7.04 7.28
CA SER A 68 -0.98 7.66 8.56
C SER A 68 -0.16 6.75 9.46
N PHE A 69 0.56 7.35 10.40
CA PHE A 69 1.19 6.61 11.49
C PHE A 69 0.31 6.67 12.73
N ASP A 70 0.12 5.53 13.39
CA ASP A 70 -0.40 5.54 14.76
C ASP A 70 0.70 6.11 15.68
N PRO A 71 0.48 7.27 16.33
CA PRO A 71 1.49 7.89 17.17
C PRO A 71 1.85 7.08 18.42
N LEU A 72 1.01 6.12 18.83
CA LEU A 72 1.28 5.29 20.02
C LEU A 72 2.16 4.08 19.67
N THR A 73 1.88 3.40 18.56
CA THR A 73 2.57 2.15 18.18
C THR A 73 3.64 2.36 17.13
N GLY A 74 3.58 3.46 16.37
CA GLY A 74 4.42 3.71 15.20
C GLY A 74 3.95 2.97 13.94
N ASP A 75 2.80 2.30 14.00
CA ASP A 75 2.27 1.50 12.90
C ASP A 75 1.87 2.37 11.70
N LEU A 76 2.24 1.92 10.50
CA LEU A 76 1.86 2.58 9.25
C LEU A 76 0.54 2.00 8.72
N TRP A 77 -0.50 2.82 8.66
CA TRP A 77 -1.81 2.47 8.11
C TRP A 77 -1.98 3.09 6.72
N VAL A 78 -2.33 2.28 5.73
CA VAL A 78 -2.50 2.72 4.34
C VAL A 78 -3.90 2.40 3.87
N GLY A 79 -4.52 3.35 3.16
CA GLY A 79 -5.69 3.07 2.35
C GLY A 79 -5.28 2.79 0.91
N ASP A 80 -5.60 1.62 0.36
CA ASP A 80 -5.30 1.25 -1.02
C ASP A 80 -6.59 1.03 -1.84
N GLU A 81 -6.76 1.79 -2.91
CA GLU A 81 -7.94 1.68 -3.76
C GLU A 81 -7.76 0.53 -4.76
N GLY A 82 -8.64 -0.48 -4.69
CA GLY A 82 -8.72 -1.55 -5.67
C GLY A 82 -9.19 -1.08 -7.05
N GLN A 83 -8.97 -1.90 -8.08
CA GLN A 83 -9.34 -1.55 -9.47
C GLN A 83 -10.83 -1.62 -9.75
N ASN A 84 -11.56 -2.53 -9.12
CA ASN A 84 -12.93 -2.86 -9.51
C ASN A 84 -13.92 -2.57 -8.39
N SER A 85 -13.91 -3.34 -7.31
CA SER A 85 -15.10 -3.47 -6.44
C SER A 85 -14.84 -3.16 -4.97
N PHE A 86 -13.60 -2.83 -4.61
CA PHE A 86 -13.13 -3.06 -3.26
C PHE A 86 -12.06 -2.03 -2.84
N GLU A 87 -12.21 -1.45 -1.64
CA GLU A 87 -11.32 -0.47 -0.99
C GLU A 87 -10.58 -0.96 0.27
N GLU A 88 -9.25 -0.97 0.31
CA GLU A 88 -8.47 -1.70 1.32
C GLU A 88 -7.92 -0.81 2.42
N ILE A 89 -7.77 -1.38 3.62
CA ILE A 89 -7.04 -0.78 4.73
C ILE A 89 -5.96 -1.77 5.15
N ASP A 90 -4.71 -1.36 4.98
CA ASP A 90 -3.53 -2.18 5.22
C ASP A 90 -2.72 -1.67 6.41
N LEU A 91 -2.25 -2.62 7.22
CA LEU A 91 -1.18 -2.38 8.18
C LEU A 91 0.15 -2.68 7.49
N VAL A 92 0.90 -1.63 7.13
CA VAL A 92 2.09 -1.77 6.30
C VAL A 92 3.31 -2.20 7.11
N ASN A 93 3.75 -3.42 6.85
CA ASN A 93 4.91 -4.05 7.47
C ASN A 93 6.16 -4.04 6.57
N ARG A 94 7.33 -4.13 7.20
CA ARG A 94 8.65 -4.23 6.53
C ARG A 94 8.68 -5.40 5.54
N GLY A 95 8.88 -5.08 4.26
CA GLY A 95 8.99 -6.06 3.18
C GLY A 95 7.66 -6.68 2.74
N GLY A 96 6.52 -6.19 3.24
CA GLY A 96 5.20 -6.71 2.90
C GLY A 96 4.86 -6.60 1.41
N ASN A 97 4.16 -7.60 0.91
CA ASN A 97 3.62 -7.67 -0.45
C ASN A 97 2.08 -7.60 -0.41
N TYR A 98 1.47 -6.53 -0.89
CA TYR A 98 0.01 -6.32 -0.84
C TYR A 98 -0.71 -6.84 -2.09
N GLY A 99 -0.02 -7.65 -2.91
CA GLY A 99 -0.68 -8.52 -3.88
C GLY A 99 -1.05 -7.89 -5.20
N TRP A 100 -1.06 -6.57 -5.36
CA TRP A 100 -1.38 -5.97 -6.66
C TRP A 100 -0.34 -6.36 -7.73
N ASN A 101 -0.70 -6.85 -8.91
CA ASN A 101 -2.05 -7.07 -9.44
C ASN A 101 -2.50 -8.55 -9.46
N VAL A 102 -1.87 -9.44 -8.70
CA VAL A 102 -2.27 -10.85 -8.51
C VAL A 102 -3.63 -10.92 -7.81
N ALA A 103 -3.78 -10.16 -6.74
CA ALA A 103 -5.01 -10.05 -5.99
C ALA A 103 -5.49 -8.59 -5.88
N GLU A 104 -6.79 -8.44 -5.72
CA GLU A 104 -7.46 -7.26 -5.19
C GLU A 104 -8.06 -7.75 -3.87
N ARG A 105 -7.34 -7.56 -2.76
CA ARG A 105 -7.60 -8.16 -1.42
C ARG A 105 -7.44 -9.69 -1.35
N LEU A 106 -8.43 -10.32 -0.70
CA LEU A 106 -8.74 -11.75 -0.68
C LEU A 106 -9.24 -12.26 -2.04
N HIS A 107 -9.52 -11.38 -3.01
CA HIS A 107 -10.12 -11.77 -4.29
C HIS A 107 -9.07 -11.79 -5.40
N CYS A 108 -9.11 -12.85 -6.20
CA CYS A 108 -8.25 -12.98 -7.36
C CYS A 108 -8.56 -11.90 -8.39
N TYR A 109 -7.53 -11.15 -8.81
CA TYR A 109 -7.71 -10.18 -9.87
C TYR A 109 -7.56 -10.89 -11.23
N ALA A 110 -8.71 -11.16 -11.85
CA ALA A 110 -8.91 -12.05 -13.00
C ALA A 110 -8.14 -11.72 -14.31
N ARG A 111 -7.19 -10.77 -14.30
CA ARG A 111 -6.38 -10.40 -15.47
C ARG A 111 -4.87 -10.62 -15.30
N ALA A 112 -4.38 -11.04 -14.13
CA ALA A 112 -2.94 -11.13 -13.89
C ALA A 112 -2.40 -12.56 -13.89
N ASP A 113 -3.15 -13.53 -13.37
CA ASP A 113 -2.69 -14.92 -13.27
C ASP A 113 -3.92 -15.87 -13.09
N GLU A 114 -3.93 -17.02 -13.76
CA GLU A 114 -5.02 -18.03 -13.70
C GLU A 114 -4.96 -18.90 -12.42
N THR A 115 -3.82 -18.92 -11.74
CA THR A 115 -3.53 -19.68 -10.51
C THR A 115 -3.91 -18.94 -9.23
N CYS A 116 -3.95 -17.60 -9.24
CA CYS A 116 -4.19 -16.72 -8.10
C CYS A 116 -3.38 -17.13 -6.87
N ASP A 117 -2.06 -17.20 -7.01
CA ASP A 117 -1.22 -17.56 -5.88
C ASP A 117 -1.12 -16.41 -4.88
N GLN A 118 -1.88 -16.52 -3.79
CA GLN A 118 -1.88 -15.56 -2.69
C GLN A 118 -0.82 -15.90 -1.63
N SER A 119 0.05 -16.89 -1.86
CA SER A 119 1.09 -17.28 -0.92
C SER A 119 2.06 -16.14 -0.64
N GLY A 120 2.20 -15.78 0.64
CA GLY A 120 3.11 -14.72 1.08
C GLY A 120 2.58 -13.29 0.86
N LEU A 121 1.31 -13.12 0.47
CA LEU A 121 0.67 -11.81 0.46
C LEU A 121 0.29 -11.37 1.88
N ALA A 122 0.51 -10.10 2.18
CA ALA A 122 -0.03 -9.44 3.35
C ALA A 122 -1.52 -9.16 3.09
N LEU A 123 -2.38 -9.64 4.00
CA LEU A 123 -3.82 -9.46 3.88
C LEU A 123 -4.26 -8.11 4.48
N PRO A 124 -5.30 -7.47 3.93
CA PRO A 124 -5.82 -6.23 4.48
C PRO A 124 -6.43 -6.46 5.86
N VAL A 125 -6.35 -5.44 6.72
CA VAL A 125 -6.97 -5.45 8.04
C VAL A 125 -8.49 -5.32 7.92
N ALA A 126 -8.95 -4.54 6.96
CA ALA A 126 -10.37 -4.35 6.70
C ALA A 126 -10.64 -4.12 5.21
N GLU A 127 -11.82 -4.57 4.79
CA GLU A 127 -12.22 -4.66 3.40
C GLU A 127 -13.75 -4.42 3.31
N TYR A 128 -14.22 -3.49 2.46
CA TYR A 128 -15.64 -3.29 2.12
C TYR A 128 -15.91 -3.09 0.61
N ASP A 129 -17.07 -3.47 0.12
CA ASP A 129 -17.41 -3.37 -1.31
C ASP A 129 -17.85 -1.96 -1.73
N ARG A 130 -17.67 -1.63 -3.01
CA ARG A 130 -18.13 -0.37 -3.62
C ARG A 130 -19.65 -0.32 -3.84
N GLY A 131 -20.38 -1.39 -3.54
CA GLY A 131 -21.83 -1.51 -3.72
C GLY A 131 -22.68 -0.60 -2.81
N GLY A 132 -22.08 0.01 -1.78
CA GLY A 132 -22.76 0.96 -0.90
C GLY A 132 -21.86 1.98 -0.18
N GLY A 133 -20.57 2.09 -0.54
CA GLY A 133 -19.57 2.87 0.20
C GLY A 133 -18.79 3.93 -0.59
N CYS A 134 -18.16 4.84 0.14
CA CYS A 134 -17.18 5.82 -0.37
C CYS A 134 -15.87 5.15 -0.84
N LEU A 135 -15.07 5.83 -1.68
CA LEU A 135 -13.65 5.47 -1.92
C LEU A 135 -12.83 5.62 -0.61
N VAL A 136 -11.86 4.72 -0.35
CA VAL A 136 -10.92 4.91 0.77
C VAL A 136 -9.84 5.89 0.33
N THR A 137 -9.89 7.12 0.85
CA THR A 137 -8.81 8.10 0.66
C THR A 137 -7.79 8.11 1.82
N GLY A 138 -7.73 7.04 2.61
CA GLY A 138 -6.89 6.86 3.80
C GLY A 138 -7.65 7.04 5.11
N GLY A 139 -6.95 6.99 6.26
CA GLY A 139 -7.57 7.13 7.57
C GLY A 139 -6.61 7.28 8.75
N TYR A 140 -7.14 7.37 9.96
CA TYR A 140 -6.37 7.53 11.22
C TYR A 140 -6.86 6.58 12.31
N VAL A 141 -5.93 6.13 13.17
CA VAL A 141 -6.28 5.41 14.40
C VAL A 141 -6.81 6.41 15.44
N TYR A 142 -8.10 6.29 15.78
CA TYR A 142 -8.77 7.04 16.84
C TYR A 142 -8.73 6.25 18.16
N ARG A 143 -8.17 6.89 19.19
CA ARG A 143 -8.02 6.32 20.55
C ARG A 143 -8.83 7.10 21.60
N GLY A 144 -9.73 7.98 21.18
CA GLY A 144 -10.56 8.77 22.10
C GLY A 144 -11.72 7.97 22.67
N SER A 145 -12.22 8.36 23.84
CA SER A 145 -13.33 7.67 24.50
C SER A 145 -14.73 8.05 23.99
N ARG A 146 -14.83 9.07 23.14
CA ARG A 146 -16.14 9.57 22.65
C ARG A 146 -16.77 8.65 21.61
N LEU A 147 -15.95 7.91 20.88
CA LEU A 147 -16.37 6.98 19.83
C LEU A 147 -15.59 5.66 20.00
N PRO A 148 -15.93 4.84 21.02
CA PRO A 148 -15.12 3.67 21.40
C PRO A 148 -15.21 2.49 20.41
N ARG A 149 -16.13 2.52 19.44
CA ARG A 149 -16.28 1.52 18.38
C ARG A 149 -16.70 2.22 17.09
N TYR A 150 -15.75 2.91 16.46
CA TYR A 150 -16.01 3.66 15.24
C TYR A 150 -15.07 3.18 14.14
N LEU A 151 -15.52 2.15 13.45
CA LEU A 151 -15.04 1.86 12.11
C LEU A 151 -16.04 2.51 11.15
N ALA A 152 -15.88 3.80 10.87
CA ALA A 152 -16.65 4.38 9.78
C ALA A 152 -15.80 4.37 8.51
N PRO A 153 -16.25 3.67 7.47
CA PRO A 153 -15.83 3.93 6.11
C PRO A 153 -16.47 5.24 5.66
N THR A 154 -16.16 6.35 6.34
CA THR A 154 -16.29 7.67 5.71
C THR A 154 -15.22 7.76 4.63
N CYS A 155 -15.45 8.55 3.58
CA CYS A 155 -14.51 8.77 2.48
C CYS A 155 -13.05 9.06 2.96
N THR A 156 -12.89 9.54 4.19
CA THR A 156 -11.68 9.42 5.02
C THR A 156 -11.96 8.43 6.17
N GLY A 157 -11.35 7.26 6.15
CA GLY A 157 -11.54 6.22 7.16
C GLY A 157 -11.10 6.67 8.55
N THR A 158 -11.77 6.19 9.59
CA THR A 158 -11.30 6.30 10.98
C THR A 158 -11.32 4.90 11.57
N PHE A 159 -10.23 4.48 12.21
CA PHE A 159 -10.05 3.15 12.77
C PHE A 159 -10.01 3.25 14.29
N THR A 160 -10.76 2.42 15.01
CA THR A 160 -10.67 2.34 16.48
C THR A 160 -10.11 1.00 16.91
N GLN A 161 -9.21 1.01 17.88
CA GLN A 161 -8.84 -0.16 18.69
C GLN A 161 -9.43 -0.03 20.09
#